data_AF-A0A9R0P568-F1
#
_entry.id   AF-A0A9R0P568-F1
#
_cell.length_a   1.000
_cell.length_b   1.000
_cell.length_c   1.000
_cell.angle_alpha   90.00
_cell.angle_beta   90.00
_cell.angle_gamma   90.00
#
_symmetry.space_group_name_H-M   'P 1'
#
loop_
_entity.id
_entity.type
_entity.pdbx_description
1 polymer ?
#
loop_
_entity_poly.entity_id
_entity_poly.type
_entity_poly.pdbx_seq_one_letter_code
_entity_poly.pdbx_strand_id
1 'polypeptide(L)'
;MRCPVCGSERLGPLGELRAREDVFFSLMLTYAAPKFFSRTPRFAVGYGRACLDCGALTAFMNDEEREKLAEAADRLELPKYLD
;
A
#
# COMPACT_ATOMS: atom_id res chain seq x y z
N MET A 1 15.90 3.61 -6.59
CA MET A 1 14.92 3.80 -5.49
C MET A 1 15.68 3.68 -4.18
N ARG A 2 15.34 4.52 -3.19
CA ARG A 2 15.92 4.46 -1.85
C ARG A 2 14.87 3.98 -0.86
N CYS A 3 15.31 3.31 0.20
CA CYS A 3 14.45 2.96 1.31
C CYS A 3 13.85 4.25 1.91
N PRO A 4 12.52 4.41 1.98
CA PRO A 4 11.91 5.61 2.54
C PRO A 4 12.11 5.75 4.06
N VAL A 5 12.55 4.66 4.72
CA VAL A 5 12.78 4.63 6.18
C VAL A 5 14.21 5.02 6.53
N CYS A 6 15.23 4.41 5.91
CA CYS A 6 16.63 4.62 6.26
C CYS A 6 17.50 5.25 5.15
N GLY A 7 16.95 5.48 3.96
CA GLY A 7 17.67 6.06 2.83
C GLY A 7 18.57 5.11 2.03
N SER A 8 18.74 3.86 2.47
CA SER A 8 19.60 2.88 1.79
C SER A 8 19.16 2.56 0.35
N GLU A 9 20.13 2.31 -0.53
CA GLU A 9 19.92 1.85 -1.91
C GLU A 9 19.94 0.31 -2.04
N ARG A 10 20.28 -0.41 -0.96
CA ARG A 10 20.32 -1.88 -0.92
C ARG A 10 18.92 -2.45 -0.72
N LEU A 11 18.17 -2.49 -1.81
CA LEU A 11 16.84 -3.09 -1.87
C LEU A 11 16.91 -4.51 -2.45
N GLY A 12 16.13 -5.41 -1.87
CA GLY A 12 15.92 -6.76 -2.40
C GLY A 12 15.16 -6.77 -3.74
N PRO A 13 15.06 -7.95 -4.37
CA PRO A 13 14.25 -8.10 -5.58
C PRO A 13 12.78 -7.80 -5.30
N LEU A 14 12.03 -7.51 -6.38
CA LEU A 14 10.58 -7.41 -6.31
C LEU A 14 10.00 -8.80 -5.97
N GLY A 15 9.09 -8.86 -5.01
CA GLY A 15 8.35 -10.06 -4.65
C GLY A 15 6.84 -9.81 -4.62
N GLU A 16 6.07 -10.90 -4.73
CA GLU A 16 4.65 -10.91 -4.42
C GLU A 16 4.45 -10.90 -2.90
N LEU A 17 3.52 -10.07 -2.42
CA LEU A 17 3.05 -10.10 -1.05
C LEU A 17 1.83 -11.00 -0.97
N ARG A 18 1.90 -12.01 -0.10
CA ARG A 18 0.77 -12.89 0.21
C ARG A 18 0.51 -12.81 1.71
N ALA A 19 -0.76 -12.79 2.10
CA ALA A 19 -1.09 -13.13 3.48
C ALA A 19 -0.69 -14.58 3.74
N ARG A 20 -0.42 -14.89 5.01
CA ARG A 20 -0.05 -16.22 5.48
C ARG A 20 -1.04 -17.28 4.95
N GLU A 21 -0.53 -18.46 4.61
CA GLU A 21 -1.21 -19.53 3.84
C GLU A 21 -2.64 -19.88 4.30
N ASP A 22 -2.99 -19.63 5.56
CA ASP A 22 -4.29 -20.01 6.15
C ASP A 22 -5.39 -18.95 5.93
N VAL A 23 -5.07 -17.83 5.26
CA VAL A 23 -5.86 -16.61 5.25
C VAL A 23 -5.91 -16.04 3.82
N PHE A 24 -7.01 -16.27 3.09
CA PHE A 24 -7.28 -15.72 1.73
C PHE A 24 -7.51 -14.20 1.76
N PHE A 25 -6.52 -13.42 2.17
CA PHE A 25 -6.64 -11.97 2.23
C PHE A 25 -5.48 -11.32 1.50
N SER A 26 -5.79 -10.38 0.61
CA SER A 26 -4.80 -9.47 0.06
C SER A 26 -4.44 -8.42 1.11
N LEU A 27 -3.20 -7.96 1.12
CA LEU A 27 -2.87 -6.72 1.84
C LEU A 27 -3.61 -5.57 1.14
N MET A 28 -4.33 -4.76 1.92
CA MET A 28 -5.15 -3.67 1.40
C MET A 28 -4.70 -2.34 2.01
N LEU A 29 -4.45 -1.35 1.15
CA LEU A 29 -4.37 0.05 1.57
C LEU A 29 -5.79 0.62 1.67
N THR A 30 -6.14 1.14 2.84
CA THR A 30 -7.49 1.66 3.12
C THR A 30 -7.41 3.15 3.46
N TYR A 31 -8.26 3.96 2.82
CA TYR A 31 -8.40 5.38 3.11
C TYR A 31 -9.70 5.67 3.85
N ALA A 32 -9.79 6.80 4.55
CA ALA A 32 -11.07 7.26 5.05
C ALA A 32 -11.97 7.69 3.87
N ALA A 33 -13.27 7.41 4.01
CA ALA A 33 -14.27 7.93 3.09
C ALA A 33 -14.94 9.17 3.72
N PRO A 34 -15.25 10.22 2.92
CA PRO A 34 -16.16 11.27 3.35
C PRO A 34 -17.47 10.65 3.84
N LYS A 35 -18.13 11.26 4.84
CA LYS A 35 -19.41 10.77 5.42
C LYS A 35 -20.53 10.52 4.37
N PHE A 36 -20.38 11.06 3.16
CA PHE A 36 -21.32 10.93 2.06
C PHE A 36 -21.05 9.71 1.15
N PHE A 37 -19.93 9.01 1.32
CA PHE A 37 -19.61 7.78 0.57
C PHE A 37 -19.98 6.53 1.37
N SER A 38 -20.77 5.65 0.75
CA SER A 38 -21.24 4.40 1.37
C SER A 38 -20.17 3.28 1.39
N ARG A 39 -19.01 3.48 0.76
CA ARG A 39 -17.91 2.49 0.72
C ARG A 39 -16.56 3.14 0.97
N THR A 40 -15.84 2.61 1.96
CA THR A 40 -14.43 2.93 2.24
C THR A 40 -13.55 2.54 1.06
N PRO A 41 -12.78 3.46 0.46
CA PRO A 41 -11.84 3.14 -0.62
C PRO A 41 -10.77 2.16 -0.13
N ARG A 42 -10.60 1.05 -0.85
CA ARG A 42 -9.62 0.00 -0.56
C ARG A 42 -8.90 -0.36 -1.85
N PHE A 43 -7.58 -0.46 -1.75
CA PHE A 43 -6.69 -0.77 -2.87
C PHE A 43 -5.78 -1.94 -2.52
N ALA A 44 -5.66 -2.93 -3.40
CA ALA A 44 -4.80 -4.09 -3.16
C ALA A 44 -3.32 -3.74 -3.36
N VAL A 45 -2.47 -4.16 -2.41
CA VAL A 45 -1.01 -4.06 -2.52
C VAL A 45 -0.42 -5.47 -2.63
N GLY A 46 -0.25 -5.92 -3.86
CA GLY A 46 0.17 -7.29 -4.18
C GLY A 46 1.68 -7.49 -4.30
N TYR A 47 2.48 -6.41 -4.29
CA TYR A 47 3.91 -6.49 -4.51
C TYR A 47 4.70 -5.75 -3.44
N GLY A 48 5.97 -6.11 -3.26
CA GLY A 48 6.83 -5.43 -2.30
C GLY A 48 8.32 -5.59 -2.55
N ARG A 49 9.12 -4.73 -1.90
CA ARG A 49 10.57 -4.85 -1.78
C ARG A 49 10.99 -4.64 -0.33
N ALA A 50 11.91 -5.48 0.13
CA ALA A 50 12.53 -5.32 1.45
C ALA A 50 13.85 -4.53 1.34
N CYS A 51 14.10 -3.62 2.27
CA CYS A 51 15.42 -3.05 2.46
C CYS A 51 16.32 -4.07 3.15
N LEU A 52 17.47 -4.36 2.56
CA LEU A 52 18.42 -5.36 3.07
C LEU A 52 19.22 -4.85 4.28
N ASP A 53 19.21 -3.55 4.56
CA ASP A 53 19.94 -2.97 5.69
C ASP A 53 19.05 -2.76 6.93
N CYS A 54 17.84 -2.21 6.79
CA CYS A 54 16.94 -1.93 7.93
C CYS A 54 15.72 -2.86 8.04
N GLY A 55 15.50 -3.75 7.06
CA GLY A 55 14.37 -4.68 7.05
C GLY A 55 13.02 -4.07 6.69
N ALA A 56 12.95 -2.76 6.40
CA ALA A 56 11.69 -2.11 6.01
C ALA A 56 11.11 -2.75 4.73
N LEU A 57 9.84 -3.14 4.78
CA LEU A 57 9.08 -3.66 3.65
C LEU A 57 8.25 -2.54 3.02
N THR A 58 8.54 -2.19 1.77
CA THR A 58 7.74 -1.24 1.01
C THR A 58 6.78 -2.00 0.11
N ALA A 59 5.48 -1.82 0.31
CA ALA A 59 4.42 -2.44 -0.48
C ALA A 59 4.00 -1.53 -1.65
N PHE A 60 3.63 -2.13 -2.78
CA PHE A 60 3.26 -1.45 -4.01
C PHE A 60 2.00 -2.07 -4.63
N MET A 61 1.25 -1.22 -5.33
CA MET A 61 0.11 -1.60 -6.15
C MET A 61 0.56 -2.16 -7.50
N ASN A 62 -0.30 -2.95 -8.13
CA ASN A 62 -0.17 -3.24 -9.56
C ASN A 62 -0.66 -2.02 -10.38
N ASP A 63 -0.54 -2.08 -11.72
CA ASP A 63 -0.96 -0.95 -12.55
C ASP A 63 -2.45 -0.65 -12.46
N GLU A 64 -3.29 -1.68 -12.41
CA GLU A 64 -4.75 -1.53 -12.27
C GLU A 64 -5.14 -0.78 -10.98
N GLU A 65 -4.59 -1.18 -9.84
CA GLU A 65 -4.88 -0.56 -8.54
C GLU A 65 -4.27 0.84 -8.44
N ARG A 66 -3.13 1.08 -9.09
CA ARG A 66 -2.52 2.41 -9.20
C ARG A 66 -3.40 3.37 -10.00
N GLU A 67 -3.98 2.92 -11.10
CA GLU A 67 -4.91 3.70 -11.92
C GLU A 67 -6.19 4.01 -11.14
N LYS A 68 -6.80 3.01 -10.49
CA LYS A 68 -7.96 3.23 -9.60
C LYS A 68 -7.66 4.24 -8.49
N LEU A 69 -6.46 4.18 -7.89
CA LEU A 69 -6.05 5.13 -6.87
C LEU A 69 -5.95 6.54 -7.45
N ALA A 70 -5.32 6.69 -8.62
CA ALA A 70 -5.19 7.98 -9.28
C ALA A 70 -6.55 8.62 -9.59
N GLU A 71 -7.52 7.85 -10.07
CA GLU A 71 -8.90 8.31 -10.32
C GLU A 71 -9.64 8.69 -9.03
N ALA A 72 -9.29 8.05 -7.91
CA ALA A 72 -9.91 8.31 -6.62
C ALA A 72 -9.25 9.46 -5.84
N ALA A 73 -8.01 9.83 -6.18
CA ALA A 73 -7.12 10.66 -5.36
C ALA A 73 -7.75 11.96 -4.85
N ASP A 74 -8.43 12.70 -5.72
CA ASP A 74 -9.07 13.99 -5.38
C ASP A 74 -10.25 13.87 -4.40
N ARG A 75 -10.70 12.63 -4.13
CA ARG A 75 -11.85 12.32 -3.28
C ARG A 75 -11.46 11.60 -1.99
N LEU A 76 -10.17 11.34 -1.76
CA LEU A 76 -9.68 10.65 -0.57
C LEU A 76 -9.51 11.63 0.59
N GLU A 77 -9.99 11.25 1.76
CA GLU A 77 -9.76 12.00 3.00
C GLU A 77 -8.71 11.30 3.87
N LEU A 78 -7.99 12.10 4.68
CA LEU A 78 -7.12 11.56 5.71
C LEU A 78 -7.94 10.85 6.80
N PRO A 79 -7.44 9.76 7.40
CA PRO A 79 -8.08 9.16 8.55
C PRO A 79 -8.16 10.12 9.73
N LYS A 80 -9.34 10.24 10.34
CA LYS A 80 -9.65 11.15 11.46
C LYS A 80 -8.85 10.93 12.76
N TYR A 81 -7.99 9.92 12.82
CA TYR A 81 -7.13 9.61 13.96
C TYR A 81 -5.66 10.01 13.73
N LEU A 82 -5.39 10.76 12.66
CA LEU A 82 -4.09 11.37 12.35
C LEU A 82 -4.12 12.90 12.42
N ASP A 83 -5.20 13.48 12.95
CA ASP A 83 -5.33 14.90 13.30
C ASP A 83 -4.87 15.18 14.74
#